data_AF-A0A150V7Q5-F1
#
_entry.id   AF-A0A150V7Q5-F1
#
_cell.length_a   1.000
_cell.length_b   1.000
_cell.length_c   1.000
_cell.angle_alpha   90.00
_cell.angle_beta   90.00
_cell.angle_gamma   90.00
#
_symmetry.space_group_name_H-M   'P 1'
#
loop_
_entity.id
_entity.type
_entity.pdbx_description
1 polymer ?
#
loop_
_entity_poly.entity_id
_entity_poly.type
_entity_poly.pdbx_seq_one_letter_code
_entity_poly.pdbx_strand_id
1 'polypeptide(L)'
;MLPTPPAKPPSTTTVNTTPPLPQPALFDLLPALYEILSRIDPPDDHAPLDPKDLPAAILPLKAQMRRALREVAALPDVDRGVAEQEAEIAELEILLRKQEEALKELGEVSVEFLERDVVGGE
;
A
#
# COMPACT_ATOMS: atom_id res chain seq x y z
N MET A 1 -24.87 5.09 -42.46
CA MET A 1 -23.52 4.95 -41.87
C MET A 1 -23.68 5.21 -40.38
N LEU A 2 -23.50 4.19 -39.54
CA LEU A 2 -23.59 4.34 -38.08
C LEU A 2 -22.24 4.91 -37.56
N PRO A 3 -22.24 5.87 -36.62
CA PRO A 3 -21.01 6.32 -35.97
C PRO A 3 -20.50 5.27 -34.98
N THR A 4 -19.21 4.99 -35.06
CA THR A 4 -18.46 4.12 -34.15
C THR A 4 -18.45 4.73 -32.74
N PRO A 5 -18.69 3.96 -31.66
CA PRO A 5 -18.56 4.47 -30.30
C PRO A 5 -17.08 4.80 -29.98
N PRO A 6 -16.81 5.83 -29.15
CA PRO A 6 -15.46 6.15 -28.71
C PRO A 6 -14.87 5.00 -27.89
N ALA A 7 -13.60 4.70 -28.17
CA ALA A 7 -12.82 3.70 -27.46
C ALA A 7 -12.86 3.96 -25.95
N LYS A 8 -13.29 2.94 -25.21
CA LYS A 8 -13.23 2.88 -23.75
C LYS A 8 -11.79 3.22 -23.30
N PRO A 9 -11.56 4.14 -22.36
CA PRO A 9 -10.24 4.31 -21.76
C PRO A 9 -9.82 2.97 -21.13
N PRO A 10 -8.54 2.58 -21.18
CA PRO A 10 -8.09 1.33 -20.58
C PRO A 10 -8.49 1.35 -19.10
N SER A 11 -9.48 0.53 -18.75
CA SER A 11 -9.78 0.24 -17.36
C SER A 11 -8.59 -0.55 -16.83
N THR A 12 -7.69 0.13 -16.12
CA THR A 12 -6.85 -0.51 -15.11
C THR A 12 -7.76 -0.92 -13.95
N THR A 13 -8.57 -1.95 -14.18
CA THR A 13 -9.23 -2.69 -13.11
C THR A 13 -8.13 -3.48 -12.40
N THR A 14 -7.42 -2.84 -11.48
CA THR A 14 -6.59 -3.54 -10.50
C THR A 14 -7.55 -4.28 -9.58
N VAL A 15 -7.68 -5.57 -9.81
CA VAL A 15 -8.36 -6.52 -8.92
C VAL A 15 -7.76 -6.35 -7.53
N ASN A 16 -8.62 -6.05 -6.56
CA ASN A 16 -8.25 -5.82 -5.16
C ASN A 16 -7.88 -7.16 -4.50
N THR A 17 -6.72 -7.70 -4.83
CA THR A 17 -6.05 -8.80 -4.12
C THR A 17 -4.80 -8.25 -3.45
N THR A 18 -4.97 -7.25 -2.58
CA THR A 18 -3.87 -6.69 -1.80
C THR A 18 -3.47 -7.75 -0.77
N PRO A 19 -2.28 -8.37 -0.85
CA PRO A 19 -1.83 -9.30 0.17
C PRO A 19 -1.77 -8.56 1.52
N PRO A 20 -2.08 -9.24 2.64
CA PRO A 20 -2.01 -8.63 3.95
C PRO A 20 -0.59 -8.13 4.21
N LEU A 21 -0.47 -6.95 4.82
CA LEU A 21 0.82 -6.40 5.21
C LEU A 21 1.57 -7.38 6.12
N PRO A 22 2.90 -7.50 5.99
CA PRO A 22 3.69 -8.35 6.85
C PRO A 22 3.62 -7.89 8.31
N GLN A 23 3.71 -8.85 9.22
CA GLN A 23 3.70 -8.55 10.65
C GLN A 23 4.93 -7.70 11.02
N PRO A 24 4.78 -6.63 11.82
CA PRO A 24 5.88 -5.73 12.16
C PRO A 24 7.00 -6.43 12.93
N ALA A 25 6.66 -7.45 13.74
CA ALA A 25 7.63 -8.26 14.48
C ALA A 25 8.64 -8.99 13.58
N LEU A 26 8.32 -9.19 12.29
CA LEU A 26 9.26 -9.76 11.33
C LEU A 26 10.51 -8.89 11.17
N PHE A 27 10.37 -7.58 11.35
CA PHE A 27 11.43 -6.58 11.20
C PHE A 27 12.12 -6.26 12.54
N ASP A 28 11.69 -6.88 13.64
CA ASP A 28 12.29 -6.70 14.97
C ASP A 28 13.57 -7.54 15.13
N LEU A 29 14.57 -7.20 14.32
CA LEU A 29 15.85 -7.89 14.21
C LEU A 29 16.89 -7.35 15.20
N LEU A 30 16.69 -6.12 15.65
CA LEU A 30 17.67 -5.36 16.42
C LEU A 30 18.01 -6.00 17.77
N PRO A 31 17.04 -6.49 18.58
CA PRO A 31 17.36 -7.13 19.85
C PRO A 31 18.26 -8.37 19.66
N ALA A 32 17.92 -9.23 18.69
CA ALA A 32 18.68 -10.44 18.40
C ALA A 32 20.07 -10.13 17.84
N LEU A 33 20.20 -9.10 17.00
CA LEU A 33 21.49 -8.64 16.50
C LEU A 33 22.36 -8.07 17.63
N TYR A 34 21.77 -7.26 18.52
CA TYR A 34 22.46 -6.70 19.67
C TYR A 34 23.02 -7.79 20.59
N GLU A 35 22.22 -8.82 20.90
CA GLU A 35 22.65 -9.98 21.70
C GLU A 35 23.84 -10.74 21.09
N ILE A 36 23.93 -10.81 19.76
CA ILE A 36 25.08 -11.45 19.10
C ILE A 36 26.30 -10.54 19.18
N LEU A 37 26.13 -9.25 18.90
CA LEU A 37 27.24 -8.27 18.91
C LEU A 37 27.82 -8.08 20.31
N SER A 38 26.98 -8.01 21.34
CA SER A 38 27.40 -7.88 22.75
C SER A 38 28.19 -9.07 23.27
N ARG A 39 28.21 -10.19 22.53
CA ARG A 39 29.01 -11.37 22.88
C ARG A 39 30.27 -11.53 22.03
N ILE A 40 30.38 -10.82 20.91
CA ILE A 40 31.57 -10.82 20.06
C ILE A 40 32.65 -9.91 20.66
N ASP A 41 32.26 -8.76 21.18
CA ASP A 41 33.12 -7.83 21.91
C ASP A 41 32.43 -7.45 23.22
N PRO A 42 32.49 -8.33 24.23
CA PRO A 42 31.67 -8.18 25.41
C PRO A 42 32.11 -6.99 26.27
N PRO A 43 31.19 -6.09 26.66
CA PRO A 43 31.36 -5.35 27.89
C PRO A 43 31.44 -6.34 29.07
N ASP A 44 32.05 -5.94 30.18
CA ASP A 44 32.44 -6.80 31.31
C ASP A 44 31.34 -7.75 31.86
N ASP A 45 30.06 -7.54 31.52
CA ASP A 45 28.90 -8.30 31.98
C ASP A 45 28.40 -9.41 31.02
N HIS A 46 28.93 -9.55 29.80
CA HIS A 46 28.43 -10.52 28.81
C HIS A 46 29.34 -11.74 28.64
N ALA A 47 28.74 -12.93 28.59
CA ALA A 47 29.47 -14.16 28.29
C ALA A 47 29.92 -14.19 26.81
N PRO A 48 31.23 -14.28 26.53
CA PRO A 48 31.75 -14.23 25.16
C PRO A 48 31.22 -15.37 24.31
N LEU A 49 30.97 -15.08 23.03
CA LEU A 49 30.62 -16.07 22.02
C LEU A 49 31.90 -16.64 21.42
N ASP A 50 32.04 -17.98 21.45
CA ASP A 50 33.15 -18.63 20.76
C ASP A 50 33.02 -18.38 19.25
N PRO A 51 34.09 -17.93 18.55
CA PRO A 51 34.05 -17.68 17.11
C PRO A 51 33.49 -18.85 16.28
N LYS A 52 33.67 -20.09 16.73
CA LYS A 52 33.15 -21.28 16.03
C LYS A 52 31.62 -21.41 16.10
N ASP A 53 31.00 -20.80 17.11
CA ASP A 53 29.56 -20.87 17.36
C ASP A 53 28.80 -19.73 16.69
N LEU A 54 29.51 -18.69 16.21
CA LEU A 54 28.94 -17.55 15.49
C LEU A 54 28.07 -17.95 14.27
N PRO A 55 28.48 -18.91 13.41
CA PRO A 55 27.65 -19.35 12.28
C PRO A 55 26.29 -19.92 12.73
N ALA A 56 26.26 -20.64 13.85
CA ALA A 56 25.04 -21.19 14.40
C ALA A 56 24.19 -20.09 15.07
N ALA A 57 24.83 -19.19 15.82
CA ALA A 57 24.16 -18.07 16.50
C ALA A 57 23.45 -17.12 15.52
N ILE A 58 24.03 -16.87 14.35
CA ILE A 58 23.45 -15.94 13.35
C ILE A 58 22.40 -16.59 12.44
N LEU A 59 22.28 -17.92 12.44
CA LEU A 59 21.38 -18.64 11.53
C LEU A 59 19.91 -18.23 11.67
N PRO A 60 19.34 -18.10 12.88
CA PRO A 60 17.96 -17.63 13.05
C PRO A 60 17.76 -16.21 12.51
N LEU A 61 18.72 -15.32 12.77
CA LEU A 61 18.70 -13.94 12.29
C LEU A 61 18.70 -13.89 10.75
N LYS A 62 19.57 -14.68 10.10
CA LYS A 62 19.58 -14.81 8.62
C LYS A 62 18.25 -15.32 8.07
N ALA A 63 17.63 -16.29 8.73
CA ALA A 63 16.34 -16.82 8.30
C ALA A 63 15.23 -15.76 8.41
N GLN A 64 15.20 -15.01 9.51
CA GLN A 64 14.26 -13.92 9.72
C GLN A 64 14.44 -12.80 8.68
N MET A 65 15.68 -12.36 8.43
CA MET A 65 15.99 -11.37 7.39
C MET A 65 15.55 -11.83 6.00
N ARG A 66 15.82 -13.08 5.62
CA ARG A 66 15.38 -13.63 4.33
C ARG A 66 13.87 -13.64 4.18
N ARG A 67 13.14 -13.93 5.28
CA ARG A 67 11.69 -13.85 5.28
C ARG A 67 11.23 -12.41 5.14
N ALA A 68 11.79 -11.47 5.90
CA ALA A 68 11.50 -10.04 5.79
C ALA A 68 11.68 -9.52 4.35
N LEU A 69 12.81 -9.83 3.72
CA LEU A 69 13.09 -9.44 2.33
C LEU A 69 12.07 -10.01 1.34
N ARG A 70 11.65 -11.27 1.52
CA ARG A 70 10.64 -11.89 0.66
C ARG A 70 9.28 -11.21 0.79
N GLU A 71 8.86 -10.92 2.02
CA GLU A 71 7.58 -10.24 2.27
C GLU A 71 7.61 -8.81 1.71
N VAL A 72 8.71 -8.07 1.88
CA VAL A 72 8.89 -6.75 1.28
C VAL A 72 8.82 -6.81 -0.25
N ALA A 73 9.51 -7.76 -0.87
CA ALA A 73 9.46 -7.94 -2.32
C ALA A 73 8.09 -8.39 -2.85
N ALA A 74 7.24 -8.94 -1.99
CA ALA A 74 5.87 -9.32 -2.33
C ALA A 74 4.86 -8.18 -2.09
N LEU A 75 5.28 -7.03 -1.56
CA LEU A 75 4.40 -5.90 -1.35
C LEU A 75 3.93 -5.31 -2.69
N PRO A 76 2.64 -4.97 -2.81
CA PRO A 76 2.13 -4.28 -3.98
C PRO A 76 2.75 -2.90 -4.08
N ASP A 77 3.00 -2.44 -5.31
CA ASP A 77 3.55 -1.11 -5.60
C ASP A 77 4.90 -0.80 -4.91
N VAL A 78 5.65 -1.82 -4.46
CA VAL A 78 6.96 -1.64 -3.81
C VAL A 78 8.01 -1.04 -4.75
N ASP A 79 7.84 -1.20 -6.06
CA ASP A 79 8.72 -0.65 -7.08
C ASP A 79 8.40 0.81 -7.43
N ARG A 80 7.29 1.36 -6.92
CA ARG A 80 6.87 2.74 -7.18
C ARG A 80 7.35 3.70 -6.10
N GLY A 81 7.75 4.89 -6.53
CA GLY A 81 8.18 5.95 -5.62
C GLY A 81 7.01 6.70 -4.99
N VAL A 82 7.25 7.26 -3.80
CA VAL A 82 6.28 8.12 -3.08
C VAL A 82 5.81 9.29 -3.95
N ALA A 83 6.73 9.96 -4.65
CA ALA A 83 6.39 11.13 -5.48
C ALA A 83 5.43 10.78 -6.64
N GLU A 84 5.56 9.58 -7.22
CA GLU A 84 4.65 9.12 -8.28
C GLU A 84 3.26 8.83 -7.73
N GLN A 85 3.19 8.21 -6.54
CA GLN A 85 1.93 7.94 -5.86
C GLN A 85 1.24 9.24 -5.43
N GLU A 86 1.98 10.22 -4.91
CA GLU A 86 1.45 11.54 -4.56
C GLU A 86 0.89 12.28 -5.78
N ALA A 87 1.58 12.21 -6.93
CA ALA A 87 1.08 12.80 -8.17
C ALA A 87 -0.21 12.13 -8.64
N GLU A 88 -0.28 10.79 -8.59
CA GLU A 88 -1.49 10.04 -8.92
C GLU A 88 -2.65 10.40 -7.99
N ILE A 89 -2.41 10.46 -6.67
CA ILE A 89 -3.43 10.88 -5.70
C ILE A 89 -3.98 12.26 -6.06
N ALA A 90 -3.12 13.23 -6.37
CA ALA A 90 -3.55 14.57 -6.75
C ALA A 90 -4.43 14.57 -8.02
N GLU A 91 -4.09 13.77 -9.04
CA GLU A 91 -4.91 13.61 -10.25
C GLU A 91 -6.26 12.97 -9.95
N LEU A 92 -6.26 11.91 -9.14
CA LEU A 92 -7.48 11.21 -8.71
C LEU A 92 -8.39 12.12 -7.90
N GLU A 93 -7.85 12.96 -7.01
CA GLU A 93 -8.61 13.95 -6.24
C GLU A 93 -9.21 15.05 -7.12
N ILE A 94 -8.53 15.46 -8.20
CA ILE A 94 -9.10 16.39 -9.19
C ILE A 94 -10.27 15.72 -9.92
N LEU A 95 -10.11 14.45 -10.30
CA LEU A 95 -11.16 13.71 -10.98
C LEU A 95 -12.39 13.51 -10.07
N LEU A 96 -12.17 13.18 -8.80
CA LEU A 96 -13.23 13.01 -7.80
C LEU A 96 -14.06 14.30 -7.68
N ARG A 97 -13.41 15.46 -7.55
CA ARG A 97 -14.10 16.76 -7.48
C ARG A 97 -15.01 17.01 -8.67
N LYS A 98 -14.54 16.71 -9.89
CA LYS A 98 -15.35 16.85 -11.11
C LYS A 98 -16.56 15.90 -11.11
N GLN A 99 -16.37 14.68 -10.61
CA GLN A 99 -17.45 13.70 -10.51
C GLN A 99 -18.50 14.12 -9.47
N GLU A 100 -18.07 14.66 -8.33
CA GLU A 100 -18.95 15.21 -7.31
C GLU A 100 -19.79 16.39 -7.85
N GLU A 101 -19.17 17.30 -8.60
CA GLU A 101 -19.87 18.41 -9.26
C GLU A 101 -20.94 17.92 -10.25
N ALA A 102 -20.58 16.99 -11.14
CA ALA A 102 -21.52 16.43 -12.12
C ALA A 102 -22.70 15.70 -11.46
N LEU A 103 -22.45 14.97 -10.36
CA LEU A 103 -23.51 14.31 -9.60
C LEU A 103 -24.41 15.31 -8.88
N LYS A 104 -23.86 16.41 -8.38
CA LYS A 104 -24.63 17.49 -7.78
C LYS A 104 -25.56 18.14 -8.81
N GLU A 105 -25.05 18.47 -9.99
CA GLU A 105 -25.85 19.01 -11.10
C GLU A 105 -26.97 18.05 -11.51
N LEU A 106 -26.67 16.75 -11.63
CA LEU A 106 -27.68 15.74 -11.93
C LEU A 106 -28.77 15.66 -10.84
N GLY A 107 -28.38 15.80 -9.58
CA GLY A 107 -29.30 15.88 -8.44
C GLY A 107 -30.21 17.10 -8.51
N GLU A 108 -29.67 18.27 -8.83
CA GLU A 108 -30.42 19.53 -8.99
C GLU A 108 -31.46 19.41 -10.13
N VAL A 109 -31.06 18.88 -11.29
CA VAL A 109 -31.97 18.63 -12.42
C VAL A 109 -33.08 17.65 -12.03
N SER A 110 -32.76 16.62 -11.24
CA SER A 110 -33.77 15.65 -10.77
C SER A 110 -34.79 16.29 -9.83
N VAL A 111 -34.36 17.21 -8.95
CA VAL A 111 -35.26 17.95 -8.06
C VAL A 111 -36.15 18.91 -8.88
N GLU A 112 -35.57 19.67 -9.82
CA GLU A 112 -36.36 20.56 -10.70
C GLU A 112 -37.41 19.79 -11.52
N PHE A 113 -37.07 18.59 -11.99
CA PHE A 113 -37.99 17.74 -12.72
C PHE A 113 -39.18 17.30 -11.85
N LEU A 114 -38.91 16.88 -10.61
CA LEU A 114 -39.95 16.53 -9.64
C LEU A 114 -40.83 17.72 -9.25
N GLU A 115 -40.27 18.92 -9.12
CA GLU A 115 -41.04 20.14 -8.80
C GLU A 115 -41.94 20.57 -9.97
N ARG A 116 -41.48 20.45 -11.21
CA ARG A 116 -42.28 20.79 -12.41
C ARG A 116 -43.45 19.83 -12.62
N ASP A 117 -43.26 18.53 -12.39
CA ASP A 117 -44.32 17.52 -12.53
C ASP A 117 -45.41 17.64 -11.45
N VAL A 118 -45.08 18.18 -10.27
CA VAL A 118 -46.07 18.45 -9.19
C VAL A 118 -46.94 19.69 -9.48
N VAL A 119 -46.41 20.69 -10.20
CA VAL A 119 -47.15 21.93 -10.51
C VAL A 119 -47.94 21.85 -11.84
N GLY A 120 -47.59 20.92 -12.74
CA GLY A 120 -48.26 20.74 -14.04
C GLY A 120 -49.51 19.84 -14.03
N GLY A 121 -49.96 19.38 -12.86
CA GLY A 121 -51.01 18.35 -12.70
C GLY A 121 -52.42 18.84 -12.32
N GLU A 122 -52.75 20.12 -12.47
CA GLU A 122 -54.11 20.68 -12.26
C GLU A 122 -54.83 21.03 -13.58
#